data_AF-A0A832H068-F1
#
_entry.id   AF-A0A832H068-F1
#
_cell.length_a   1.000
_cell.length_b   1.000
_cell.length_c   1.000
_cell.angle_alpha   90.00
_cell.angle_beta   90.00
_cell.angle_gamma   90.00
#
_symmetry.space_group_name_H-M   'P 1'
#
loop_
_entity.id
_entity.type
_entity.pdbx_description
1 polymer ?
#
loop_
_entity_poly.entity_id
_entity_poly.type
_entity_poly.pdbx_seq_one_letter_code
_entity_poly.pdbx_strand_id
1 'polypeptide(L)'
;RKLNDRGVFCCLVSNQSGPARGYYPASHVDALHERLCRLLKEEAGAHLDALYYCPYLSAPEGGTAPDYTRWSTWRKPNTGMLVAAAWDHDLDISCSFMIGDKATDVDMAHNAGCTGILVTTGYGEQVLSGSYQHHTKPDYIAADLADAVNWLLQHSSL
;
A
#
# COMPACT_ATOMS: atom_id res chain seq x y z
N ARG A 1 9.40 -12.79 2.33
CA ARG A 1 10.40 -13.70 2.94
C ARG A 1 11.49 -12.96 3.69
N LYS A 2 12.42 -12.21 3.08
CA LYS A 2 13.50 -11.50 3.82
C LYS A 2 13.01 -10.71 5.04
N LEU A 3 11.90 -9.98 4.89
CA LEU A 3 11.27 -9.25 6.00
C LEU A 3 10.71 -10.19 7.08
N ASN A 4 9.98 -11.24 6.68
CA ASN A 4 9.50 -12.28 7.59
C ASN A 4 10.65 -12.95 8.37
N ASP A 5 11.77 -13.27 7.70
CA ASP A 5 12.95 -13.89 8.31
C ASP A 5 13.62 -12.99 9.37
N ARG A 6 13.37 -11.68 9.30
CA ARG A 6 13.83 -10.66 10.25
C ARG A 6 12.77 -10.29 11.28
N GLY A 7 11.61 -10.97 11.30
CA GLY A 7 10.52 -10.67 12.21
C GLY A 7 9.82 -9.34 11.95
N VAL A 8 9.97 -8.76 10.75
CA VAL A 8 9.30 -7.51 10.38
C VAL A 8 7.86 -7.78 9.98
N PHE A 9 6.93 -7.09 10.63
CA PHE A 9 5.51 -7.14 10.30
C PHE A 9 5.26 -6.62 8.87
N CYS A 10 4.66 -7.45 8.02
CA CYS A 10 4.42 -7.18 6.61
C CYS A 10 2.91 -7.02 6.35
N CYS A 11 2.49 -5.78 6.08
CA CYS A 11 1.09 -5.47 5.77
C CYS A 11 0.92 -5.02 4.31
N LEU A 12 -0.14 -5.50 3.64
CA LEU A 12 -0.59 -4.92 2.37
C LEU A 12 -1.66 -3.85 2.63
N VAL A 13 -1.49 -2.67 2.05
CA VAL A 13 -2.49 -1.59 2.07
C VAL A 13 -2.79 -1.09 0.64
N SER A 14 -4.00 -1.32 0.14
CA SER A 14 -4.31 -1.16 -1.30
C SER A 14 -5.56 -0.33 -1.59
N ASN A 15 -5.47 0.57 -2.58
CA ASN A 15 -6.64 1.22 -3.17
C ASN A 15 -7.23 0.28 -4.25
N GLN A 16 -8.40 -0.31 -3.99
CA GLN A 16 -9.07 -1.27 -4.88
C GLN A 16 -10.39 -0.70 -5.40
N SER A 17 -10.36 0.35 -6.23
CA SER A 17 -11.57 1.07 -6.66
C SER A 17 -12.48 0.32 -7.65
N GLY A 18 -12.15 -0.91 -8.03
CA GLY A 18 -12.93 -1.67 -9.01
C GLY A 18 -14.42 -1.84 -8.64
N PRO A 19 -14.77 -2.14 -7.38
CA PRO A 19 -16.17 -2.17 -6.93
C PRO A 19 -16.87 -0.83 -7.10
N ALA A 20 -16.24 0.28 -6.70
CA ALA A 20 -16.81 1.62 -6.90
C ALA A 20 -16.97 2.02 -8.37
N ARG A 21 -16.14 1.50 -9.27
CA ARG A 21 -16.25 1.73 -10.71
C ARG A 21 -17.23 0.77 -11.41
N GLY A 22 -17.76 -0.22 -10.69
CA GLY A 22 -18.62 -1.26 -11.27
C GLY A 22 -17.88 -2.26 -12.16
N TYR A 23 -16.54 -2.36 -12.06
CA TYR A 23 -15.74 -3.28 -12.88
C TYR A 23 -15.89 -4.74 -12.43
N TYR A 24 -16.03 -4.95 -11.13
CA TYR A 24 -16.20 -6.26 -10.50
C TYR A 24 -16.73 -6.10 -9.07
N PRO A 25 -17.41 -7.12 -8.49
CA PRO A 25 -17.86 -7.08 -7.10
C PRO A 25 -16.68 -7.14 -6.12
N ALA A 26 -16.88 -6.70 -4.87
CA ALA A 26 -15.85 -6.73 -3.83
C ALA A 26 -15.29 -8.14 -3.56
N SER A 27 -16.10 -9.19 -3.74
CA SER A 27 -15.65 -10.58 -3.60
C SER A 27 -14.49 -10.95 -4.53
N HIS A 28 -14.31 -10.26 -5.66
CA HIS A 28 -13.15 -10.47 -6.52
C HIS A 28 -11.86 -9.92 -5.90
N VAL A 29 -11.96 -8.85 -5.10
CA VAL A 29 -10.82 -8.31 -4.34
C VAL A 29 -10.40 -9.31 -3.26
N ASP A 30 -11.39 -9.88 -2.55
CA ASP A 30 -11.13 -10.89 -1.53
C ASP A 30 -10.47 -12.14 -2.14
N ALA A 31 -11.02 -12.66 -3.25
CA ALA A 31 -10.44 -13.79 -3.97
C ALA A 31 -9.02 -13.51 -4.51
N LEU A 32 -8.75 -12.27 -4.94
CA LEU A 32 -7.41 -11.85 -5.36
C LEU A 32 -6.42 -11.88 -4.18
N HIS A 33 -6.83 -11.38 -3.01
CA HIS A 33 -6.00 -11.40 -1.80
C HIS A 33 -5.74 -12.82 -1.31
N GLU A 34 -6.75 -13.69 -1.29
CA GLU A 34 -6.57 -15.11 -0.95
C GLU A 34 -5.57 -15.78 -1.89
N ARG A 35 -5.68 -15.51 -3.20
CA ARG A 35 -4.74 -16.05 -4.19
C ARG A 35 -3.34 -15.51 -3.97
N LEU A 36 -3.18 -14.22 -3.69
CA LEU A 36 -1.87 -13.61 -3.40
C LEU A 36 -1.21 -14.29 -2.19
N CYS A 37 -1.92 -14.40 -1.06
CA CYS A 37 -1.40 -15.04 0.14
C CYS A 37 -1.01 -16.50 -0.10
N ARG A 38 -1.80 -17.24 -0.88
CA ARG A 38 -1.48 -18.61 -1.27
C ARG A 38 -0.17 -18.68 -2.07
N LEU A 39 -0.03 -17.86 -3.10
CA LEU A 39 1.18 -17.82 -3.94
C LEU A 39 2.42 -17.43 -3.13
N LEU A 40 2.32 -16.42 -2.25
CA LEU A 40 3.42 -16.03 -1.37
C LEU A 40 3.89 -17.20 -0.49
N LYS A 41 2.94 -17.95 0.07
CA LYS A 41 3.24 -19.11 0.92
C LYS A 41 3.83 -20.27 0.12
N GLU A 42 3.19 -20.67 -0.97
CA GLU A 42 3.54 -21.85 -1.74
C GLU A 42 4.82 -21.68 -2.55
N GLU A 43 5.00 -20.53 -3.20
CA GLU A 43 6.14 -20.31 -4.10
C GLU A 43 7.37 -19.75 -3.37
N ALA A 44 7.17 -18.99 -2.30
CA ALA A 44 8.24 -18.25 -1.65
C ALA A 44 8.38 -18.51 -0.15
N GLY A 45 7.50 -19.30 0.48
CA GLY A 45 7.50 -19.45 1.94
C GLY A 45 7.37 -18.11 2.68
N ALA A 46 6.71 -17.13 2.05
CA ALA A 46 6.50 -15.79 2.58
C ALA A 46 5.05 -15.62 3.03
N HIS A 47 4.80 -14.63 3.88
CA HIS A 47 3.45 -14.25 4.28
C HIS A 47 3.32 -12.74 4.45
N LEU A 48 2.07 -12.28 4.41
CA LEU A 48 1.64 -10.98 4.90
C LEU A 48 0.90 -11.24 6.22
N ASP A 49 1.19 -10.43 7.23
CA ASP A 49 0.56 -10.52 8.55
C ASP A 49 -0.84 -9.91 8.53
N ALA A 50 -1.05 -8.90 7.69
CA ALA A 50 -2.34 -8.25 7.53
C ALA A 50 -2.55 -7.67 6.12
N LEU A 51 -3.82 -7.50 5.75
CA LEU A 51 -4.23 -6.93 4.47
C LEU A 51 -5.41 -5.98 4.69
N TYR A 52 -5.23 -4.73 4.28
CA TYR A 52 -6.27 -3.71 4.28
C TYR A 52 -6.46 -3.17 2.87
N TYR A 53 -7.72 -2.89 2.51
CA TYR A 53 -7.99 -2.27 1.23
C TYR A 53 -9.17 -1.29 1.29
N CYS A 54 -9.13 -0.30 0.41
CA CYS A 54 -10.23 0.64 0.21
C CYS A 54 -10.98 0.31 -1.09
N PRO A 55 -12.22 -0.21 -1.03
CA PRO A 55 -13.05 -0.40 -2.22
C PRO A 55 -13.72 0.89 -2.71
N TYR A 56 -13.69 1.94 -1.90
CA TYR A 56 -14.42 3.18 -2.12
C TYR A 56 -13.70 4.13 -3.08
N LEU A 57 -14.51 4.87 -3.84
CA LEU A 57 -14.08 5.94 -4.73
C LEU A 57 -15.17 7.01 -4.74
N SER A 58 -14.82 8.28 -4.57
CA SER A 58 -15.83 9.33 -4.57
C SER A 58 -16.43 9.54 -5.96
N ALA A 59 -17.65 10.08 -6.04
CA ALA A 59 -18.29 10.39 -7.33
C ALA A 59 -17.42 11.33 -8.21
N PRO A 60 -16.81 12.42 -7.68
CA PRO A 60 -15.90 13.25 -8.47
C PRO A 60 -14.67 12.52 -9.01
N GLU A 61 -14.20 11.46 -8.34
CA GLU A 61 -13.06 10.64 -8.78
C GLU A 61 -13.49 9.48 -9.72
N GLY A 62 -14.78 9.39 -10.06
CA GLY A 62 -15.32 8.40 -10.99
C GLY A 62 -15.97 7.18 -10.35
N GLY A 63 -16.42 7.28 -9.09
CA GLY A 63 -17.29 6.27 -8.47
C GLY A 63 -18.68 6.29 -9.08
N THR A 64 -19.18 5.13 -9.50
CA THR A 64 -20.49 4.94 -10.17
C THR A 64 -21.41 3.96 -9.45
N ALA A 65 -20.87 3.01 -8.66
CA ALA A 65 -21.65 2.01 -7.93
C ALA A 65 -22.09 2.53 -6.54
N PRO A 66 -23.40 2.73 -6.27
CA PRO A 66 -23.88 3.44 -5.07
C PRO A 66 -23.32 2.92 -3.74
N ASP A 67 -23.19 1.61 -3.57
CA ASP A 67 -22.71 1.00 -2.31
C ASP A 67 -21.24 1.35 -1.99
N TYR A 68 -20.46 1.69 -3.02
CA TYR A 68 -19.03 1.97 -2.93
C TYR A 68 -18.65 3.40 -3.32
N THR A 69 -19.60 4.21 -3.80
CA THR A 69 -19.35 5.57 -4.25
C THR A 69 -19.44 6.55 -3.08
N ARG A 70 -18.31 6.79 -2.41
CA ARG A 70 -18.18 7.77 -1.34
C ARG A 70 -16.73 8.16 -1.10
N TRP A 71 -16.54 9.30 -0.42
CA TRP A 71 -15.26 9.62 0.19
C TRP A 71 -14.97 8.66 1.35
N SER A 72 -13.70 8.32 1.57
CA SER A 72 -13.29 7.42 2.65
C SER A 72 -11.93 7.82 3.19
N THR A 73 -11.80 7.78 4.53
CA THR A 73 -10.51 7.91 5.24
C THR A 73 -9.54 6.77 4.91
N TRP A 74 -10.02 5.67 4.32
CA TRP A 74 -9.19 4.53 3.93
C TRP A 74 -8.55 4.70 2.55
N ARG A 75 -9.06 5.62 1.71
CA ARG A 75 -8.51 5.80 0.36
C ARG A 75 -7.24 6.65 0.44
N LYS A 76 -6.11 6.09 -0.01
CA LYS A 76 -4.84 6.84 -0.10
C LYS A 76 -5.04 8.11 -0.95
N PRO A 77 -4.54 9.28 -0.51
CA PRO A 77 -3.48 9.49 0.48
C PRO A 77 -3.92 9.61 1.95
N ASN A 78 -5.19 9.32 2.27
CA ASN A 78 -5.63 9.27 3.67
C ASN A 78 -5.02 8.06 4.41
N THR A 79 -4.90 8.16 5.73
CA THR A 79 -4.13 7.23 6.57
C THR A 79 -4.95 6.12 7.21
N GLY A 80 -6.26 6.03 6.95
CA GLY A 80 -7.17 5.16 7.68
C GLY A 80 -6.78 3.68 7.67
N MET A 81 -6.20 3.17 6.57
CA MET A 81 -5.70 1.79 6.52
C MET A 81 -4.49 1.57 7.44
N LEU A 82 -3.56 2.54 7.53
CA LEU A 82 -2.41 2.45 8.44
C LEU A 82 -2.82 2.60 9.90
N VAL A 83 -3.75 3.50 10.19
CA VAL A 83 -4.29 3.69 11.55
C VAL A 83 -4.99 2.41 12.04
N ALA A 84 -5.77 1.76 11.17
CA ALA A 84 -6.39 0.47 11.50
C ALA A 84 -5.34 -0.61 11.76
N ALA A 85 -4.35 -0.76 10.86
CA ALA A 85 -3.27 -1.73 11.04
C ALA A 85 -2.49 -1.53 12.35
N ALA A 86 -2.18 -0.27 12.68
CA ALA A 86 -1.46 0.04 13.92
C ALA A 86 -2.28 -0.27 15.17
N TRP A 87 -3.58 0.00 15.14
CA TRP A 87 -4.47 -0.32 16.25
C TRP A 87 -4.66 -1.83 16.44
N ASP A 88 -4.93 -2.55 15.34
CA ASP A 88 -5.24 -3.99 15.38
C ASP A 88 -4.02 -4.84 15.79
N HIS A 89 -2.81 -4.34 15.52
CA HIS A 89 -1.56 -5.08 15.69
C HIS A 89 -0.53 -4.42 16.62
N ASP A 90 -0.92 -3.35 17.32
CA ASP A 90 -0.05 -2.60 18.25
C ASP A 90 1.27 -2.15 17.60
N LEU A 91 1.16 -1.55 16.40
CA LEU A 91 2.33 -1.13 15.62
C LEU A 91 2.68 0.33 15.89
N ASP A 92 3.98 0.61 16.01
CA ASP A 92 4.50 1.97 15.96
C ASP A 92 4.67 2.43 14.50
N ILE A 93 3.73 3.26 14.04
CA ILE A 93 3.76 3.84 12.69
C ILE A 93 5.04 4.67 12.47
N SER A 94 5.55 5.36 13.49
CA SER A 94 6.71 6.25 13.32
C SER A 94 8.00 5.49 12.98
N CYS A 95 8.06 4.21 13.34
CA CYS A 95 9.14 3.29 13.00
C CYS A 95 8.85 2.43 11.76
N SER A 96 7.74 2.68 11.06
CA SER A 96 7.28 1.89 9.92
C SER A 96 7.72 2.47 8.58
N PHE A 97 7.63 1.65 7.52
CA PHE A 97 7.94 2.03 6.15
C PHE A 97 6.74 1.72 5.25
N MET A 98 6.40 2.65 4.36
CA MET A 98 5.41 2.46 3.31
C MET A 98 6.14 2.39 1.96
N ILE A 99 5.98 1.27 1.26
CA ILE A 99 6.57 1.07 -0.08
C ILE A 99 5.43 1.07 -1.10
N GLY A 100 5.52 1.93 -2.11
CA GLY A 100 4.51 2.02 -3.16
C GLY A 100 5.07 2.61 -4.45
N ASP A 101 4.27 2.59 -5.51
CA ASP A 101 4.64 3.08 -6.84
C ASP A 101 3.91 4.38 -7.21
N LYS A 102 3.10 4.94 -6.30
CA LYS A 102 2.28 6.13 -6.54
C LYS A 102 2.61 7.25 -5.57
N ALA A 103 2.40 8.49 -6.01
CA ALA A 103 2.54 9.66 -5.14
C ALA A 103 1.66 9.54 -3.89
N THR A 104 0.44 9.05 -4.05
CA THR A 104 -0.50 8.83 -2.94
C THR A 104 -0.02 7.84 -1.89
N ASP A 105 0.91 6.93 -2.22
CA ASP A 105 1.49 5.99 -1.25
C ASP A 105 2.50 6.71 -0.35
N VAL A 106 3.37 7.52 -0.96
CA VAL A 106 4.34 8.37 -0.25
C VAL A 106 3.62 9.39 0.62
N ASP A 107 2.60 10.05 0.09
CA ASP A 107 1.83 11.03 0.85
C ASP A 107 1.10 10.40 2.03
N MET A 108 0.54 9.19 1.87
CA MET A 108 -0.06 8.46 3.00
C MET A 108 0.98 8.18 4.08
N ALA A 109 2.21 7.81 3.68
CA ALA A 109 3.31 7.58 4.61
C ALA A 109 3.60 8.83 5.45
N HIS A 110 3.81 9.96 4.78
CA HIS A 110 4.09 11.24 5.43
C HIS A 110 2.93 11.74 6.29
N ASN A 111 1.69 11.60 5.81
CA ASN A 111 0.49 11.94 6.58
C ASN A 111 0.36 11.09 7.85
N ALA A 112 0.84 9.85 7.83
CA ALA A 112 0.82 8.95 8.98
C ALA A 112 2.06 9.11 9.88
N GLY A 113 3.11 9.81 9.41
CA GLY A 113 4.37 9.98 10.12
C GLY A 113 5.36 8.83 9.96
N CYS A 114 5.23 8.01 8.91
CA CYS A 114 6.16 6.93 8.58
C CYS A 114 7.01 7.24 7.34
N THR A 115 8.06 6.45 7.10
CA THR A 115 8.97 6.65 5.96
C THR A 115 8.30 6.20 4.64
N GLY A 116 8.25 7.09 3.65
CA GLY A 116 7.68 6.83 2.32
C GLY A 116 8.75 6.47 1.29
N ILE A 117 8.72 5.24 0.79
CA ILE A 117 9.62 4.73 -0.25
C ILE A 117 8.85 4.59 -1.57
N LEU A 118 9.36 5.21 -2.63
CA LEU A 118 8.81 5.07 -3.98
C LEU A 118 9.63 4.06 -4.77
N VAL A 119 9.00 3.00 -5.27
CA VAL A 119 9.63 2.09 -6.24
C VAL A 119 9.42 2.62 -7.65
N THR A 120 10.40 2.45 -8.54
CA THR A 120 10.29 2.84 -9.95
C THR A 120 9.61 1.80 -10.83
N THR A 121 9.33 0.60 -10.30
CA THR A 121 8.41 -0.34 -10.95
C THR A 121 6.98 0.20 -10.95
N GLY A 122 6.13 -0.27 -11.87
CA GLY A 122 4.75 0.20 -11.96
C GLY A 122 4.66 1.64 -12.46
N TYR A 123 4.13 2.54 -11.62
CA TYR A 123 3.93 3.96 -11.96
C TYR A 123 5.05 4.92 -11.48
N GLY A 124 6.08 4.43 -10.79
CA GLY A 124 7.04 5.29 -10.10
C GLY A 124 7.83 6.24 -11.01
N GLU A 125 8.27 5.78 -12.19
CA GLU A 125 8.95 6.66 -13.16
C GLU A 125 8.03 7.78 -13.67
N GLN A 126 6.75 7.47 -13.87
CA GLN A 126 5.75 8.45 -14.31
C GLN A 126 5.44 9.46 -13.20
N VAL A 127 5.46 9.03 -11.93
CA VAL A 127 5.35 9.93 -10.77
C VAL A 127 6.55 10.87 -10.70
N LEU A 128 7.78 10.34 -10.82
CA LEU A 128 9.01 11.13 -10.75
C LEU A 128 9.12 12.14 -11.91
N SER A 129 8.68 11.75 -13.11
CA SER A 129 8.62 12.65 -14.28
C SER A 129 7.47 13.65 -14.23
N GLY A 130 6.51 13.50 -13.31
CA GLY A 130 5.31 14.33 -13.23
C GLY A 130 4.28 14.07 -14.33
N SER A 131 4.40 12.95 -15.05
CA SER A 131 3.44 12.53 -16.08
C SER A 131 2.25 11.73 -15.53
N TYR A 132 2.32 11.31 -14.27
CA TYR A 132 1.25 10.63 -13.56
C TYR A 132 1.16 11.10 -12.10
N GLN A 133 -0.06 11.44 -11.66
CA GLN A 133 -0.31 12.09 -10.37
C GLN A 133 0.49 13.39 -10.19
N HIS A 134 0.52 13.92 -8.97
CA HIS A 134 1.33 15.09 -8.61
C HIS A 134 2.76 14.69 -8.23
N HIS A 135 3.64 15.69 -8.21
CA HIS A 135 5.00 15.49 -7.71
C HIS A 135 4.98 15.22 -6.20
N THR A 136 5.71 14.20 -5.77
CA THR A 136 5.95 13.88 -4.36
C THR A 136 7.45 13.73 -4.12
N LYS A 137 7.89 13.86 -2.87
CA LYS A 137 9.30 13.73 -2.48
C LYS A 137 9.46 12.53 -1.55
N PRO A 138 9.70 11.31 -2.07
CA PRO A 138 9.92 10.15 -1.23
C PRO A 138 11.21 10.28 -0.40
N ASP A 139 11.25 9.59 0.72
CA ASP A 139 12.44 9.49 1.57
C ASP A 139 13.53 8.62 0.93
N TYR A 140 13.11 7.65 0.11
CA TYR A 140 13.99 6.85 -0.73
C TYR A 140 13.31 6.48 -2.06
N ILE A 141 14.09 6.50 -3.14
CA ILE A 141 13.68 6.01 -4.46
C ILE A 141 14.38 4.68 -4.68
N ALA A 142 13.60 3.61 -4.79
CA ALA A 142 14.11 2.25 -4.99
C ALA A 142 13.86 1.80 -6.44
N ALA A 143 14.78 1.02 -7.00
CA ALA A 143 14.60 0.47 -8.34
C ALA A 143 13.41 -0.51 -8.39
N ASP A 144 13.23 -1.30 -7.34
CA ASP A 144 12.15 -2.26 -7.16
C ASP A 144 11.92 -2.58 -5.67
N LEU A 145 11.02 -3.52 -5.38
CA LEU A 145 10.73 -3.94 -4.01
C LEU A 145 11.94 -4.59 -3.32
N ALA A 146 12.80 -5.30 -4.05
CA ALA A 146 13.97 -5.96 -3.46
C ALA A 146 15.02 -4.94 -3.02
N ASP A 147 15.23 -3.89 -3.81
CA ASP A 147 16.07 -2.74 -3.45
C ASP A 147 15.50 -2.00 -2.24
N ALA A 148 14.20 -1.67 -2.24
CA ALA A 148 13.54 -1.04 -1.11
C ALA A 148 13.71 -1.84 0.19
N VAL A 149 13.55 -3.16 0.13
CA VAL A 149 13.74 -4.07 1.28
C VAL A 149 15.20 -4.10 1.75
N ASN A 150 16.18 -4.07 0.84
CA ASN A 150 17.58 -4.04 1.26
C ASN A 150 17.91 -2.71 1.95
N TRP A 151 17.42 -1.59 1.40
CA TRP A 151 17.63 -0.27 1.98
C TRP A 151 16.99 -0.15 3.36
N LEU A 152 15.72 -0.56 3.51
CA LEU A 152 15.02 -0.42 4.79
C LEU A 152 15.68 -1.27 5.89
N LEU A 153 16.16 -2.48 5.59
CA LEU A 153 16.85 -3.34 6.56
C LEU A 153 18.21 -2.79 7.03
N GLN A 154 18.78 -1.82 6.32
CA GLN A 154 20.00 -1.11 6.73
C GLN A 154 19.71 0.13 7.59
N HIS A 155 18.48 0.63 7.53
CA HIS A 155 18.05 1.88 8.18
C HIS A 155 17.04 1.65 9.31
N SER A 156 16.54 0.42 9.44
CA SER A 156 15.71 -0.01 10.55
C SER A 156 16.58 -0.28 11.78
N SER A 157 16.22 0.28 12.93
CA SER A 157 16.87 0.00 14.22
C SER A 157 16.39 -1.33 14.84
N LEU A 158 16.31 -2.39 14.01
CA LEU A 158 15.85 -3.73 14.41
C LEU A 158 16.94 -4.50 15.16
#